data_AF-A0A950Y1Z9-F1
#
_entry.id   AF-A0A950Y1Z9-F1
#
_cell.length_a   1.000
_cell.length_b   1.000
_cell.length_c   1.000
_cell.angle_alpha   90.00
_cell.angle_beta   90.00
_cell.angle_gamma   90.00
#
_symmetry.space_group_name_H-M   'P 1'
#
loop_
_entity.id
_entity.type
_entity.pdbx_description
1 polymer ?
#
loop_
_entity_poly.entity_id
_entity_poly.type
_entity_poly.pdbx_seq_one_letter_code
_entity_poly.pdbx_strand_id
1 'polypeptide(L)' 'PQQAIFDLLKALGNIPEQDFRRTFNLGIGMVLVISPQKLGFVSQKLKKLREPFYRIGQVVPWKSKKQPRVAYL' A
#
# COMPACT_ATOMS: atom_id res chain seq x y z
N PRO A 1 1.01 7.45 -3.87
CA PRO A 1 2.02 8.01 -4.78
C PRO A 1 3.38 7.87 -4.12
N GLN A 2 4.37 7.37 -4.86
CA GLN A 2 5.73 7.24 -4.33
C GLN A 2 6.35 8.63 -4.20
N GLN A 3 6.88 8.95 -3.03
CA GLN A 3 7.55 10.22 -2.77
C GLN A 3 8.97 10.16 -3.30
N ALA A 4 9.47 11.26 -3.89
CA ALA A 4 10.79 11.34 -4.50
C ALA A 4 11.95 10.97 -3.54
N ILE A 5 11.76 11.15 -2.23
CA ILE A 5 12.75 10.76 -1.23
C ILE A 5 13.07 9.26 -1.28
N PHE A 6 12.10 8.41 -1.61
CA PHE A 6 12.33 6.97 -1.69
C PHE A 6 13.18 6.59 -2.91
N ASP A 7 13.01 7.27 -4.04
CA ASP A 7 13.86 7.06 -5.22
C ASP A 7 15.32 7.43 -4.93
N LEU A 8 15.52 8.55 -4.22
CA LEU A 8 16.85 8.98 -3.77
C LEU A 8 17.48 7.95 -2.83
N LEU A 9 16.75 7.49 -1.81
CA LEU A 9 17.25 6.48 -0.85
C LEU A 9 17.61 5.15 -1.55
N LYS A 10 16.80 4.74 -2.52
CA LYS A 10 17.02 3.51 -3.29
C LYS A 10 18.29 3.63 -4.15
N ALA A 11 18.49 4.78 -4.79
CA ALA A 11 19.69 5.07 -5.59
C ALA A 11 20.96 5.12 -4.74
N LEU A 12 20.91 5.76 -3.57
CA LEU A 12 22.08 5.90 -2.68
C LEU A 12 22.44 4.59 -1.97
N GLY A 13 21.44 3.80 -1.58
CA GLY A 13 21.66 2.61 -0.75
C GLY A 13 22.02 1.32 -1.50
N ASN A 14 21.89 1.29 -2.83
CA ASN A 14 22.02 0.07 -3.64
C ASN A 14 21.25 -1.14 -3.04
N ILE A 15 20.05 -0.87 -2.50
CA ILE A 15 19.26 -1.86 -1.75
C ILE A 15 18.43 -2.68 -2.75
N PRO A 16 18.45 -4.03 -2.67
CA PRO A 16 17.57 -4.86 -3.48
C PRO A 16 16.11 -4.46 -3.32
N GLU A 17 15.37 -4.47 -4.42
CA GLU A 17 14.03 -3.91 -4.47
C GLU A 17 13.05 -4.54 -3.47
N GLN A 18 13.22 -5.83 -3.23
CA GLN A 18 12.45 -6.61 -2.27
C GLN A 18 12.68 -6.17 -0.81
N ASP A 19 13.90 -5.75 -0.48
CA ASP A 19 14.27 -5.35 0.87
C ASP A 19 13.79 -3.92 1.11
N PHE A 20 13.96 -3.05 0.12
CA PHE A 20 13.44 -1.67 0.17
C PHE A 20 11.92 -1.62 0.42
N ARG A 21 11.15 -2.48 -0.26
CA ARG A 21 9.70 -2.63 -0.07
C ARG A 21 9.30 -3.15 1.32
N ARG A 22 10.15 -3.95 1.96
CA ARG A 22 9.90 -4.50 3.30
C ARG A 22 10.28 -3.53 4.41
N THR A 23 11.19 -2.60 4.14
CA THR A 23 11.69 -1.63 5.10
C THR A 23 10.86 -0.34 5.15
N PHE A 24 10.45 0.18 4.00
CA PHE A 24 9.77 1.47 3.91
C PHE A 24 8.28 1.33 3.60
N ASN A 25 7.51 2.31 4.05
CA ASN A 25 6.06 2.38 3.78
C ASN A 25 5.73 2.79 2.33
N LEU A 26 6.71 3.32 1.58
CA LEU A 26 6.59 3.78 0.20
C LEU A 26 5.43 4.78 -0.03
N GLY A 27 5.08 5.55 1.00
CA GLY A 27 4.00 6.53 0.97
C GLY A 27 2.63 6.01 1.40
N ILE A 28 2.51 4.76 1.87
CA ILE A 28 1.27 4.21 2.46
C ILE A 28 1.49 3.96 3.95
N GLY A 29 1.11 4.91 4.80
CA GLY A 29 1.26 4.77 6.26
C GLY A 29 0.20 3.87 6.93
N MET A 30 -0.95 3.68 6.28
CA MET A 30 -2.06 2.89 6.82
C MET A 30 -2.82 2.19 5.71
N VAL A 31 -3.25 0.95 5.97
CA VAL A 31 -4.12 0.19 5.09
C VAL A 31 -5.44 -0.07 5.80
N LEU A 32 -6.55 0.32 5.17
CA LEU A 32 -7.90 0.06 5.66
C LEU A 32 -8.57 -0.99 4.79
N VAL A 33 -9.01 -2.10 5.40
CA VAL A 33 -9.77 -3.16 4.72
C VAL A 33 -11.25 -2.93 4.98
N ILE A 34 -12.03 -2.78 3.90
CA ILE A 34 -13.47 -2.50 3.98
C ILE A 34 -14.25 -3.42 3.04
N SER A 35 -15.53 -3.64 3.35
CA SER A 35 -16.42 -4.27 2.38
C SER A 35 -16.65 -3.31 1.20
N PRO A 36 -16.79 -3.83 -0.04
CA PRO A 36 -16.97 -2.99 -1.24
C PRO A 36 -18.15 -2.02 -1.13
N GLN A 37 -19.23 -2.43 -0.44
CA GLN A 37 -20.43 -1.63 -0.23
C GLN A 37 -20.17 -0.38 0.62
N LYS A 38 -19.12 -0.37 1.47
CA LYS A 38 -18.77 0.76 2.33
C LYS A 38 -17.84 1.79 1.66
N LEU A 39 -17.37 1.54 0.44
CA LEU A 39 -16.39 2.38 -0.23
C LEU A 39 -16.83 3.85 -0.33
N GLY A 40 -18.09 4.10 -0.69
CA GLY A 40 -18.63 5.46 -0.79
C GLY A 40 -18.61 6.20 0.54
N PHE A 41 -19.14 5.58 1.60
CA PHE A 41 -19.18 6.14 2.95
C PHE A 41 -17.78 6.46 3.49
N VAL A 42 -16.85 5.51 3.35
CA VAL A 42 -15.47 5.66 3.84
C VAL A 42 -14.74 6.76 3.06
N SER A 43 -14.89 6.79 1.72
CA SER A 43 -14.30 7.84 0.89
C SER A 43 -14.78 9.23 1.28
N GLN A 44 -16.08 9.39 1.57
CA GLN A 44 -16.62 10.67 2.03
C GLN A 44 -16.05 11.08 3.39
N LYS A 45 -15.92 10.15 4.34
CA LYS A 45 -15.30 10.44 5.64
C LYS A 45 -13.84 10.87 5.51
N LEU A 46 -13.04 10.16 4.74
CA LEU A 46 -11.62 10.49 4.52
C LEU A 46 -11.47 11.87 3.85
N LYS A 47 -12.32 12.19 2.86
CA LYS A 47 -12.37 13.54 2.26
C LYS A 47 -12.68 14.63 3.28
N LYS A 48 -13.67 14.40 4.18
CA LYS A 48 -14.01 15.37 5.25
C LYS A 48 -12.84 15.59 6.21
N LEU A 49 -12.08 14.55 6.50
CA LEU A 49 -10.87 14.61 7.33
C LEU A 49 -9.66 15.19 6.59
N ARG A 50 -9.78 15.46 5.29
CA ARG A 50 -8.67 15.89 4.41
C ARG A 50 -7.51 14.90 4.35
N GLU A 51 -7.82 13.62 4.54
CA GLU A 51 -6.84 12.54 4.45
C GLU A 51 -6.74 12.03 3.00
N PRO A 52 -5.56 12.07 2.36
CA PRO A 52 -5.38 11.50 1.03
C PRO A 52 -5.48 9.97 1.09
N PHE A 53 -6.18 9.37 0.15
CA PHE A 53 -6.36 7.91 0.10
C PHE A 53 -6.38 7.38 -1.33
N TYR A 54 -6.04 6.10 -1.45
CA TYR A 54 -5.96 5.39 -2.72
C TYR A 54 -6.54 3.98 -2.54
N ARG A 55 -7.24 3.49 -3.55
CA ARG A 55 -7.55 2.06 -3.64
C ARG A 55 -6.29 1.35 -4.14
N ILE A 56 -5.64 0.62 -3.24
CA ILE A 56 -4.33 -0.01 -3.51
C ILE A 56 -4.40 -1.52 -3.76
N GLY A 57 -5.59 -2.14 -3.65
CA GLY A 57 -5.72 -3.57 -3.91
C GLY A 57 -7.05 -4.17 -3.44
N GLN A 58 -7.04 -5.48 -3.27
CA GLN A 58 -8.17 -6.28 -2.77
C GLN A 58 -7.66 -7.51 -2.02
N VAL A 59 -8.43 -7.96 -1.03
CA VAL A 59 -8.17 -9.24 -0.34
C VAL A 59 -8.72 -10.36 -1.21
N VAL A 60 -7.91 -11.40 -1.45
CA VAL A 60 -8.27 -12.58 -2.24
C VAL A 60 -8.11 -13.85 -1.42
N PRO A 61 -8.80 -14.96 -1.77
CA PRO A 61 -8.58 -16.24 -1.13
C PRO A 61 -7.12 -16.68 -1.22
N TRP A 62 -6.53 -17.04 -0.08
CA TRP A 62 -5.15 -17.54 -0.03
C TRP A 62 -5.12 -19.04 -0.32
N LYS A 63 -4.50 -19.45 -1.43
CA LYS A 63 -4.63 -20.83 -1.93
C LYS A 63 -3.66 -21.82 -1.30
N SER A 64 -2.44 -21.40 -0.92
CA SER A 64 -1.49 -22.28 -0.24
C SER A 64 -0.34 -21.51 0.43
N LYS A 65 0.35 -22.19 1.37
CA LYS A 65 1.58 -21.68 2.01
C LYS A 65 2.72 -21.39 1.03
N LYS A 66 2.69 -21.92 -0.20
CA LYS A 66 3.68 -21.63 -1.24
C LYS A 66 3.50 -20.24 -1.88
N GLN A 67 2.33 -19.61 -1.69
CA GLN A 67 2.05 -18.28 -2.25
C GLN A 67 2.38 -17.18 -1.23
N PRO A 68 2.97 -16.06 -1.67
CA PRO A 68 3.23 -14.93 -0.78
C PRO A 68 1.92 -14.37 -0.22
N ARG A 69 1.98 -13.80 0.99
CA ARG A 69 0.82 -13.17 1.65
C ARG A 69 0.36 -11.89 0.95
N VAL A 70 1.28 -11.23 0.25
CA VAL A 70 1.04 -10.02 -0.52
C VAL A 70 1.64 -10.25 -1.91
N ALA A 71 0.80 -10.10 -2.93
CA ALA A 71 1.25 -10.07 -4.32
C ALA A 71 1.23 -8.60 -4.77
N TYR A 72 2.40 -8.10 -5.18
CA TYR A 72 2.52 -6.81 -5.84
C TYR A 72 2.27 -7.04 -7.33
N LEU A 73 1.27 -6.37 -7.89
CA LEU A 73 0.89 -6.43 -9.31
C LEU A 73 1.45 -5.22 -10.06
#